data_AF-A0A673XGF7-F1
#
_entry.id   AF-A0A673XGF7-F1
#
_cell.length_a   1.000
_cell.length_b   1.000
_cell.length_c   1.000
_cell.angle_alpha   90.00
_cell.angle_beta   90.00
_cell.angle_gamma   90.00
#
_symmetry.space_group_name_H-M   'P 1'
#
loop_
_entity.id
_entity.type
_entity.pdbx_description
1 polymer ?
#
loop_
_entity_poly.entity_id
_entity_poly.type
_entity_poly.pdbx_seq_one_letter_code
_entity_poly.pdbx_strand_id
1 'polypeptide(L)'
;MPGPRLQGCRSLHINEDNGRFLLLAVLIILYLLCGAAVFSAIERPSEVQAHDKWNRTLFNFSETFNISLEDLNSFLREYETAIAAGIRANALRPRWDFTGAFYFVGTVVSTIGFGMSTPVTVAGKVFLIFYGLLGCAATILFFNLFLERIITLLAVVMKAVRERRIRNSGLLPPGIRHDFSACSFPGWKPSVYHVMLILGLSAIIISCCASAMYTPVEGWAYLDSLYFCFVTFSTIGFGDLVSSQRADYEYQPLYRLANCLFILMGVCCIYSLFNVISIVIKQVLNWMLQNLCCQRCNIRSNSFPLGRRNAIRPGSRIRKGRFRIGRPPDSGDSGPCDSDTEGGGRRLSGEMISMKDLTASNKVSLALMQKQLSESANGYPRTVCGGSRHNGFSGGVGALGIMNNRLAETSNSR
;
A
#
# COMPACT_ATOMS: atom_id res chain seq x y z
N MET A 1 -38.96 -8.63 -40.21
CA MET A 1 -37.56 -9.02 -40.47
C MET A 1 -36.66 -8.38 -39.43
N PRO A 2 -36.05 -9.16 -38.51
CA PRO A 2 -35.14 -8.62 -37.50
C PRO A 2 -33.74 -8.42 -38.10
N GLY A 3 -33.16 -7.24 -37.89
CA GLY A 3 -31.83 -6.87 -38.37
C GLY A 3 -30.71 -7.71 -37.71
N PRO A 4 -29.56 -7.88 -38.40
CA PRO A 4 -28.52 -8.81 -37.99
C PRO A 4 -27.82 -8.31 -36.73
N ARG A 5 -27.83 -9.15 -35.69
CA ARG A 5 -26.90 -9.05 -34.55
C ARG A 5 -25.49 -9.29 -35.09
N LEU A 6 -24.68 -8.24 -35.16
CA LEU A 6 -23.23 -8.38 -35.32
C LEU A 6 -22.64 -8.97 -34.03
N GLN A 7 -22.68 -10.30 -33.96
CA GLN A 7 -21.74 -11.10 -33.18
C GLN A 7 -20.34 -10.84 -33.74
N GLY A 8 -19.43 -10.32 -32.92
CA GLY A 8 -18.06 -10.11 -33.39
C GLY A 8 -17.13 -9.37 -32.46
N CYS A 9 -17.01 -9.78 -31.18
CA CYS A 9 -15.78 -9.57 -30.41
C CYS A 9 -15.74 -10.46 -29.16
N ARG A 10 -15.62 -11.78 -29.36
CA ARG A 10 -15.03 -12.67 -28.35
C ARG A 10 -13.52 -12.69 -28.56
N SER A 11 -12.82 -11.69 -28.03
CA SER A 11 -11.36 -11.73 -27.91
C SER A 11 -11.00 -11.19 -26.53
N LEU A 12 -10.68 -12.12 -25.63
CA LEU A 12 -10.18 -11.92 -24.27
C LEU A 12 -10.72 -10.68 -23.56
N HIS A 13 -11.94 -10.79 -23.02
CA HIS A 13 -12.29 -10.05 -21.81
C HIS A 13 -11.51 -10.70 -20.66
N ILE A 14 -10.18 -10.55 -20.63
CA ILE A 14 -9.48 -10.58 -19.35
C ILE A 14 -10.22 -9.52 -18.54
N ASN A 15 -10.93 -9.93 -17.49
CA ASN A 15 -11.60 -9.00 -16.59
C ASN A 15 -10.62 -7.87 -16.30
N GLU A 16 -11.01 -6.62 -16.50
CA GLU A 16 -10.07 -5.47 -16.44
C GLU A 16 -9.21 -5.50 -15.17
N ASP A 17 -9.75 -6.05 -14.08
CA ASP A 17 -9.06 -6.30 -12.81
C ASP A 17 -7.92 -7.33 -12.91
N ASN A 18 -8.12 -8.44 -13.63
CA ASN A 18 -7.06 -9.40 -13.95
C ASN A 18 -5.98 -8.74 -14.84
N GLY A 19 -6.37 -7.81 -15.71
CA GLY A 19 -5.44 -7.01 -16.53
C GLY A 19 -4.59 -6.06 -15.70
N ARG A 20 -5.21 -5.34 -14.74
CA ARG A 20 -4.52 -4.51 -13.73
C ARG A 20 -3.52 -5.32 -12.91
N PHE A 21 -3.97 -6.46 -12.40
CA PHE A 21 -3.13 -7.33 -11.58
C PHE A 21 -1.92 -7.85 -12.36
N LEU A 22 -2.13 -8.35 -13.58
CA LEU A 22 -1.03 -8.83 -14.44
C LEU A 22 -0.04 -7.71 -14.78
N LEU A 23 -0.54 -6.52 -15.14
CA LEU A 23 0.31 -5.38 -15.46
C LEU A 23 1.15 -4.96 -14.25
N LEU A 24 0.55 -4.89 -13.06
CA LEU A 24 1.28 -4.59 -11.82
C LEU A 24 2.34 -5.66 -11.52
N ALA A 25 2.01 -6.95 -11.69
CA ALA A 25 2.97 -8.04 -11.49
C ALA A 25 4.18 -7.93 -12.43
N VAL A 26 3.95 -7.63 -13.72
CA VAL A 26 5.03 -7.42 -14.70
C VAL A 26 5.90 -6.23 -14.32
N LEU A 27 5.29 -5.10 -13.91
CA LEU A 27 6.04 -3.92 -13.46
C LEU A 27 6.90 -4.21 -12.22
N ILE A 28 6.38 -4.99 -11.27
CA ILE A 28 7.12 -5.43 -10.09
C ILE A 28 8.30 -6.31 -10.49
N ILE A 29 8.11 -7.28 -11.40
CA ILE A 29 9.20 -8.15 -11.87
C ILE A 29 10.30 -7.31 -12.53
N LEU A 30 9.94 -6.37 -13.41
CA LEU A 30 10.90 -5.47 -14.06
C LEU A 30 11.64 -4.60 -13.04
N TYR A 31 10.94 -4.08 -12.04
CA TYR A 31 11.53 -3.31 -10.94
C TYR A 31 12.53 -4.15 -10.14
N LEU A 32 12.19 -5.39 -9.81
CA LEU A 32 13.08 -6.33 -9.10
C LEU A 32 14.32 -6.68 -9.92
N LEU A 33 14.17 -6.95 -11.23
CA LEU A 33 15.30 -7.24 -12.11
C LEU A 33 16.24 -6.04 -12.23
N CYS A 34 15.69 -4.82 -12.37
CA CYS A 34 16.46 -3.59 -12.39
C CYS A 34 17.21 -3.38 -11.05
N GLY A 35 16.53 -3.55 -9.91
CA GLY A 35 17.15 -3.47 -8.59
C GLY A 35 18.26 -4.49 -8.39
N ALA A 36 18.04 -5.74 -8.78
CA ALA A 36 19.04 -6.81 -8.69
C ALA A 36 20.28 -6.51 -9.54
N ALA A 37 20.11 -5.99 -10.76
CA ALA A 37 21.22 -5.59 -11.61
C ALA A 37 22.03 -4.44 -11.00
N VAL A 38 21.36 -3.42 -10.44
CA VAL A 38 22.02 -2.28 -9.80
C VAL A 38 22.79 -2.70 -8.55
N PHE A 39 22.16 -3.44 -7.62
CA PHE A 39 22.84 -3.91 -6.41
C PHE A 39 23.98 -4.87 -6.74
N SER A 40 23.81 -5.79 -7.69
CA SER A 40 24.89 -6.67 -8.11
C SER A 40 26.05 -5.92 -8.76
N ALA A 41 25.82 -4.78 -9.41
CA ALA A 41 26.88 -3.98 -10.00
C ALA A 41 27.65 -3.16 -8.94
N ILE A 42 26.96 -2.68 -7.91
CA ILE A 42 27.52 -1.81 -6.87
C ILE A 42 28.19 -2.61 -5.75
N GLU A 43 27.55 -3.69 -5.26
CA GLU A 43 27.99 -4.40 -4.05
C GLU A 43 28.98 -5.54 -4.31
N ARG A 44 28.81 -6.26 -5.43
CA ARG A 44 29.68 -7.39 -5.80
C ARG A 44 31.18 -7.06 -5.82
N PRO A 45 31.67 -5.91 -6.36
CA PRO A 45 33.10 -5.62 -6.31
C PRO A 45 33.61 -5.45 -4.87
N SER A 46 32.84 -4.81 -4.00
CA SER A 46 33.17 -4.62 -2.59
C SER A 46 33.18 -5.95 -1.83
N GLU A 47 32.24 -6.84 -2.13
CA GLU A 47 32.18 -8.21 -1.57
C GLU A 47 33.44 -9.02 -1.91
N VAL A 48 33.83 -9.03 -3.19
CA VAL A 48 35.04 -9.75 -3.64
C VAL A 48 36.29 -9.20 -2.94
N GLN A 49 36.42 -7.87 -2.84
CA GLN A 49 37.54 -7.24 -2.12
C GLN A 49 37.56 -7.60 -0.63
N ALA A 50 36.39 -7.64 0.02
CA ALA A 50 36.28 -8.03 1.42
C ALA A 50 36.67 -9.50 1.64
N HIS A 51 36.25 -10.38 0.73
CA HIS A 51 36.61 -11.80 0.74
C HIS A 51 38.12 -12.01 0.55
N ASP A 52 38.74 -11.30 -0.39
CA ASP A 52 40.19 -11.37 -0.62
C ASP A 52 40.98 -10.84 0.59
N LYS A 53 40.51 -9.74 1.19
CA LYS A 53 41.09 -9.19 2.43
C LYS A 53 40.99 -10.18 3.58
N TRP A 54 39.85 -10.86 3.74
CA TRP A 54 39.65 -11.88 4.76
C TRP A 54 40.61 -13.07 4.57
N ASN A 55 40.69 -13.62 3.36
CA ASN A 55 41.58 -14.75 3.08
C ASN A 55 43.06 -14.40 3.32
N ARG A 56 43.48 -13.19 2.96
CA ARG A 56 44.83 -12.70 3.29
C ARG A 56 45.06 -12.59 4.79
N THR A 57 44.08 -12.10 5.54
CA THR A 57 44.18 -11.99 7.01
C THR A 57 44.30 -13.38 7.64
N LEU A 58 43.50 -14.34 7.16
CA LEU A 58 43.51 -15.71 7.63
C LEU A 58 44.85 -16.42 7.35
N PHE A 59 45.38 -16.26 6.13
CA PHE A 59 46.66 -16.84 5.73
C PHE A 59 47.83 -16.23 6.52
N ASN A 60 47.87 -14.90 6.64
CA ASN A 60 48.90 -14.22 7.42
C ASN A 60 48.88 -14.66 8.89
N PHE A 61 47.69 -14.85 9.47
CA PHE A 61 47.56 -15.32 10.85
C PHE A 61 48.05 -16.77 11.01
N SER A 62 47.68 -17.64 10.07
CA SER A 62 48.15 -19.04 10.01
C SER A 62 49.68 -19.13 9.92
N GLU A 63 50.33 -18.33 9.06
CA GLU A 63 51.79 -18.29 8.95
C GLU A 63 52.46 -17.70 10.20
N THR A 64 51.93 -16.60 10.74
CA THR A 64 52.53 -15.91 11.90
C THR A 64 52.57 -16.80 13.14
N PHE A 65 51.52 -17.61 13.35
CA PHE A 65 51.40 -18.48 14.52
C PHE A 65 51.70 -19.95 14.22
N ASN A 66 52.08 -20.28 12.99
CA ASN A 66 52.36 -21.64 12.51
C ASN A 66 51.22 -22.63 12.81
N ILE A 67 49.97 -22.19 12.62
CA ILE A 67 48.75 -22.98 12.84
C ILE A 67 48.26 -23.52 11.49
N SER A 68 47.83 -24.78 11.43
CA SER A 68 47.26 -25.33 10.20
C SER A 68 45.98 -24.59 9.82
N LEU A 69 45.79 -24.34 8.53
CA LEU A 69 44.62 -23.60 8.03
C LEU A 69 43.30 -24.38 8.26
N GLU A 70 43.41 -25.71 8.36
CA GLU A 70 42.29 -26.59 8.67
C GLU A 70 41.85 -26.48 10.14
N ASP A 71 42.80 -26.46 11.08
CA ASP A 71 42.50 -26.25 12.51
C ASP A 71 41.95 -24.85 12.79
N LEU A 72 42.44 -23.84 12.06
CA LEU A 72 41.92 -22.49 12.19
C LEU A 72 40.48 -22.40 11.66
N ASN A 73 40.17 -23.05 10.55
CA ASN A 73 38.82 -23.12 10.01
C ASN A 73 37.87 -23.93 10.89
N SER A 74 38.33 -25.00 11.54
CA SER A 74 37.51 -25.76 12.48
C SER A 74 37.16 -24.92 13.71
N PHE A 75 38.12 -24.18 14.27
CA PHE A 75 37.88 -23.22 15.35
C PHE A 75 36.90 -22.11 14.95
N LEU A 76 37.05 -21.54 13.75
CA LEU A 76 36.14 -20.50 13.25
C LEU A 76 34.71 -21.03 13.06
N ARG A 77 34.54 -22.29 12.64
CA ARG A 77 33.24 -22.94 12.59
C ARG A 77 32.64 -23.11 13.97
N GLU A 78 33.43 -23.51 14.97
CA GLU A 78 32.95 -23.57 16.36
C GLU A 78 32.54 -22.19 16.87
N TYR A 79 33.33 -21.16 16.59
CA TYR A 79 33.00 -19.78 16.94
C TYR A 79 31.71 -19.30 16.26
N GLU A 80 31.48 -19.66 14.99
CA GLU A 80 30.22 -19.38 14.29
C GLU A 80 29.03 -20.05 14.98
N THR A 81 29.17 -21.31 15.42
CA THR A 81 28.12 -22.00 16.20
C THR A 81 27.88 -21.34 17.57
N ALA A 82 28.93 -20.85 18.22
CA ALA A 82 28.83 -20.13 19.49
C ALA A 82 28.09 -18.79 19.31
N ILE A 83 28.38 -18.05 18.22
CA ILE A 83 27.63 -16.84 17.86
C ILE A 83 26.16 -17.15 17.59
N ALA A 84 25.87 -18.24 16.87
CA ALA A 84 24.50 -18.69 16.63
C ALA A 84 23.76 -19.05 17.93
N ALA A 85 24.47 -19.59 18.93
CA ALA A 85 23.96 -19.82 20.28
C ALA A 85 23.82 -18.53 21.12
N GLY A 86 24.33 -17.39 20.63
CA GLY A 86 24.24 -16.08 21.27
C GLY A 86 25.44 -15.69 22.12
N ILE A 87 26.53 -16.46 22.08
CA ILE A 87 27.79 -16.15 22.76
C ILE A 87 28.54 -15.09 21.92
N ARG A 88 28.98 -14.00 22.56
CA ARG A 88 29.73 -12.93 21.89
C ARG A 88 31.02 -12.65 22.64
N ALA A 89 32.08 -12.34 21.89
CA ALA A 89 33.37 -11.95 22.44
C ALA A 89 33.33 -10.58 23.18
N ASN A 90 32.40 -9.69 22.80
CA ASN A 90 32.23 -8.38 23.42
C ASN A 90 31.05 -8.37 24.41
N ALA A 91 31.26 -7.75 25.59
CA ALA A 91 30.25 -7.56 26.63
C ALA A 91 29.16 -6.56 26.19
N LEU A 92 28.20 -7.06 25.42
CA LEU A 92 26.96 -6.33 25.08
C LEU A 92 25.87 -6.63 26.11
N ARG A 93 24.87 -5.75 26.17
CA ARG A 93 23.72 -5.89 27.06
C ARG A 93 23.06 -7.28 26.93
N PRO A 94 22.56 -7.89 28.02
CA PRO A 94 21.74 -9.10 27.95
C PRO A 94 20.50 -8.90 27.08
N ARG A 95 20.31 -9.76 26.07
CA ARG A 95 19.19 -9.66 25.09
C ARG A 95 17.80 -9.88 25.70
N TRP A 96 17.72 -10.70 26.74
CA TRP A 96 16.48 -11.18 27.33
C TRP A 96 16.20 -10.59 28.72
N ASP A 97 16.81 -9.46 29.06
CA ASP A 97 16.30 -8.65 30.18
C ASP A 97 14.94 -8.03 29.81
N PHE A 98 14.18 -7.51 30.77
CA PHE A 98 12.82 -7.05 30.51
C PHE A 98 12.75 -5.98 29.41
N THR A 99 13.70 -5.04 29.37
CA THR A 99 13.71 -4.02 28.31
C THR A 99 14.11 -4.59 26.95
N GLY A 100 15.06 -5.53 26.90
CA GLY A 100 15.45 -6.22 25.67
C GLY A 100 14.31 -7.08 25.12
N ALA A 101 13.59 -7.77 26.01
CA ALA A 101 12.37 -8.49 25.67
C ALA A 101 11.25 -7.53 25.20
N PHE A 102 11.08 -6.37 25.84
CA PHE A 102 10.13 -5.34 25.42
C PHE A 102 10.45 -4.80 24.01
N TYR A 103 11.74 -4.54 23.75
CA TYR A 103 12.20 -4.14 22.42
C TYR A 103 11.94 -5.23 21.38
N PHE A 104 12.26 -6.50 21.71
CA PHE A 104 11.98 -7.65 20.87
C PHE A 104 10.49 -7.73 20.51
N VAL A 105 9.59 -7.73 21.49
CA VAL A 105 8.15 -7.82 21.21
C VAL A 105 7.63 -6.60 20.44
N GLY A 106 8.20 -5.41 20.65
CA GLY A 106 7.92 -4.22 19.86
C GLY A 106 8.24 -4.43 18.38
N THR A 107 9.45 -4.94 18.09
CA THR A 107 9.90 -5.22 16.71
C THR A 107 9.10 -6.32 16.01
N VAL A 108 8.57 -7.29 16.76
CA VAL A 108 7.66 -8.32 16.25
C VAL A 108 6.32 -7.70 15.84
N VAL A 109 5.70 -6.96 16.76
CA VAL A 109 4.35 -6.39 16.59
C VAL A 109 4.33 -5.29 15.53
N SER A 110 5.42 -4.56 15.37
CA SER A 110 5.61 -3.56 14.32
C SER A 110 6.13 -4.13 13.00
N THR A 111 6.33 -5.45 12.91
CA THR A 111 6.90 -6.16 11.76
C THR A 111 8.23 -5.59 11.26
N ILE A 112 9.03 -4.96 12.13
CA ILE A 112 10.38 -4.48 11.78
C ILE A 112 11.34 -5.66 11.76
N GLY A 113 11.35 -6.45 12.83
CA GLY A 113 12.06 -7.74 12.88
C GLY A 113 13.57 -7.70 12.56
N PHE A 114 14.37 -6.87 13.25
CA PHE A 114 15.83 -6.77 13.04
C PHE A 114 16.64 -8.08 13.10
N GLY A 115 16.07 -9.20 13.55
CA GLY A 115 16.76 -10.50 13.60
C GLY A 115 17.87 -10.62 14.64
N MET A 116 18.24 -9.53 15.33
CA MET A 116 19.34 -9.52 16.31
C MET A 116 19.05 -10.32 17.58
N SER A 117 17.79 -10.58 17.91
CA SER A 117 17.37 -11.44 19.02
C SER A 117 16.19 -12.27 18.56
N THR A 118 16.36 -13.58 18.49
CA THR A 118 15.32 -14.52 18.06
C THR A 118 15.13 -15.61 19.12
N PRO A 119 13.89 -16.09 19.35
CA PRO A 119 13.65 -17.15 20.33
C PRO A 119 14.29 -18.45 19.87
N VAL A 120 15.23 -18.96 20.67
CA VAL A 120 15.91 -20.24 20.40
C VAL A 120 15.07 -21.42 20.94
N THR A 121 14.36 -21.21 22.05
CA THR A 121 13.57 -22.24 22.73
C THR A 121 12.31 -22.61 21.93
N VAL A 122 11.90 -23.89 22.00
CA VAL A 122 10.65 -24.36 21.36
C VAL A 122 9.44 -23.60 21.91
N ALA A 123 9.36 -23.42 23.23
CA ALA A 123 8.29 -22.66 23.87
C ALA A 123 8.24 -21.19 23.38
N GLY A 124 9.39 -20.52 23.27
CA GLY A 124 9.47 -19.15 22.77
C GLY A 124 9.02 -19.03 21.30
N LYS A 125 9.38 -20.01 20.45
CA LYS A 125 8.94 -20.07 19.05
C LYS A 125 7.43 -20.26 18.94
N VAL A 126 6.84 -21.18 19.72
CA VAL A 126 5.39 -21.41 19.74
C VAL A 126 4.65 -20.17 20.25
N PHE A 127 5.14 -19.56 21.33
CA PHE A 127 4.56 -18.32 21.86
C PHE A 127 4.60 -17.19 20.82
N LEU A 128 5.72 -17.03 20.12
CA LEU A 128 5.89 -16.02 19.07
C LEU A 128 4.85 -16.19 17.94
N ILE A 129 4.49 -17.41 17.55
CA ILE A 129 3.49 -17.64 16.49
C ILE A 129 2.13 -17.05 16.90
N PHE A 130 1.66 -17.34 18.10
CA PHE A 130 0.36 -16.84 18.58
C PHE A 130 0.40 -15.34 18.90
N TYR A 131 1.45 -14.91 19.61
CA TYR A 131 1.66 -13.51 19.96
C TYR A 131 1.80 -12.63 18.71
N GLY A 132 2.60 -13.07 17.74
CA GLY A 132 2.83 -12.36 16.48
C GLY A 132 1.56 -12.23 15.64
N LEU A 133 0.74 -13.28 15.52
CA LEU A 133 -0.50 -13.22 14.76
C LEU A 133 -1.47 -12.14 15.31
N LEU A 134 -1.73 -12.17 16.61
CA LEU A 134 -2.62 -11.21 17.27
C LEU A 134 -2.02 -9.80 17.26
N GLY A 135 -0.72 -9.69 17.55
CA GLY A 135 0.01 -8.44 17.58
C GLY A 135 0.01 -7.73 16.22
N CYS A 136 0.42 -8.42 15.17
CA CYS A 136 0.46 -7.85 13.82
C CYS A 136 -0.94 -7.42 13.34
N ALA A 137 -1.97 -8.23 13.59
CA ALA A 137 -3.34 -7.86 13.25
C ALA A 137 -3.82 -6.60 13.98
N ALA A 138 -3.56 -6.50 15.29
CA ALA A 138 -3.89 -5.33 16.09
C ALA A 138 -3.12 -4.08 15.63
N THR A 139 -1.84 -4.22 15.26
CA THR A 139 -1.01 -3.13 14.76
C THR A 139 -1.48 -2.60 13.41
N ILE A 140 -1.84 -3.48 12.48
CA ILE A 140 -2.41 -3.08 11.19
C ILE A 140 -3.71 -2.28 11.40
N LEU A 141 -4.57 -2.73 12.32
CA LEU A 141 -5.79 -1.98 12.68
C LEU A 141 -5.44 -0.61 13.28
N PHE A 142 -4.49 -0.55 14.21
CA PHE A 142 -4.02 0.69 14.80
C PHE A 142 -3.52 1.66 13.73
N PHE A 143 -2.67 1.20 12.80
CA PHE A 143 -2.15 2.06 11.74
C PHE A 143 -3.23 2.55 10.77
N ASN A 144 -4.23 1.72 10.46
CA ASN A 144 -5.38 2.13 9.65
C ASN A 144 -6.20 3.24 10.33
N LEU A 145 -6.48 3.10 11.64
CA LEU A 145 -7.18 4.11 12.42
C LEU A 145 -6.35 5.39 12.53
N PHE A 146 -5.04 5.26 12.74
CA PHE A 146 -4.11 6.38 12.79
C PHE A 146 -4.09 7.15 11.46
N LEU A 147 -4.04 6.44 10.34
CA LEU A 147 -4.11 7.02 9.00
C LEU A 147 -5.39 7.84 8.79
N GLU A 148 -6.55 7.34 9.21
CA GLU A 148 -7.82 8.07 9.12
C GLU A 148 -7.75 9.40 9.91
N ARG A 149 -7.17 9.38 11.12
CA ARG A 149 -6.98 10.57 11.95
C ARG A 149 -6.01 11.56 11.31
N ILE A 150 -4.89 11.09 10.75
CA ILE A 150 -3.90 11.95 10.08
C ILE A 150 -4.47 12.58 8.82
N ILE A 151 -5.18 11.83 7.98
CA ILE A 151 -5.82 12.38 6.77
C ILE A 151 -6.84 13.46 7.15
N THR A 152 -7.63 13.21 8.20
CA THR A 152 -8.61 14.19 8.71
C THR A 152 -7.91 15.45 9.24
N LEU A 153 -6.85 15.29 10.02
CA LEU A 153 -6.05 16.39 10.55
C LEU A 153 -5.42 17.21 9.42
N LEU A 154 -4.81 16.56 8.43
CA LEU A 154 -4.25 17.22 7.26
C LEU A 154 -5.31 17.98 6.46
N ALA A 155 -6.51 17.40 6.29
CA ALA A 155 -7.62 18.07 5.62
C ALA A 155 -8.05 19.37 6.35
N VAL A 156 -8.13 19.33 7.69
CA VAL A 156 -8.44 20.50 8.52
C VAL A 156 -7.33 21.56 8.42
N VAL A 157 -6.07 21.15 8.53
CA VAL A 157 -4.92 22.07 8.42
C VAL A 157 -4.88 22.73 7.04
N MET A 158 -5.04 21.96 5.96
CA MET A 158 -5.07 22.52 4.60
C MET A 158 -6.23 23.50 4.41
N LYS A 159 -7.41 23.20 4.96
CA LYS A 159 -8.56 24.12 4.94
C LYS A 159 -8.25 25.41 5.68
N ALA A 160 -7.69 25.33 6.90
CA ALA A 160 -7.33 26.48 7.71
C ALA A 160 -6.24 27.35 7.04
N VAL A 161 -5.22 26.74 6.43
CA VAL A 161 -4.18 27.47 5.68
C VAL A 161 -4.78 28.17 4.46
N ARG A 162 -5.67 27.50 3.72
CA ARG A 162 -6.35 28.11 2.57
C ARG A 162 -7.22 29.30 2.99
N GLU A 163 -8.01 29.16 4.03
CA GLU A 163 -8.84 30.25 4.56
C GLU A 163 -8.00 31.43 5.02
N ARG A 164 -6.89 31.17 5.73
CA ARG A 164 -5.93 32.21 6.12
C ARG A 164 -5.29 32.88 4.90
N ARG A 165 -4.94 32.13 3.86
CA ARG A 165 -4.35 32.67 2.63
C ARG A 165 -5.33 33.55 1.88
N ILE A 166 -6.59 33.12 1.70
CA ILE A 166 -7.63 33.92 1.02
C ILE A 166 -7.91 35.21 1.81
N ARG A 167 -7.97 35.13 3.14
CA ARG A 167 -8.11 36.32 4.00
C ARG A 167 -6.95 37.29 3.85
N ASN A 168 -5.71 36.80 3.81
CA ASN A 168 -4.52 37.64 3.64
C ASN A 168 -4.35 38.18 2.21
N SER A 169 -4.91 37.51 1.19
CA SER A 169 -4.90 37.98 -0.20
C SER A 169 -5.98 39.04 -0.52
N GLY A 170 -6.77 39.48 0.47
CA GLY A 170 -7.70 40.61 0.33
C GLY A 170 -8.90 40.40 -0.60
N LEU A 171 -9.20 39.15 -0.98
CA LEU A 171 -10.25 38.80 -1.95
C LEU A 171 -11.63 38.46 -1.33
N LEU A 172 -11.82 38.71 -0.03
CA LEU A 172 -13.09 38.49 0.67
C LEU A 172 -13.69 39.83 1.12
N PRO A 173 -14.93 40.17 0.72
CA PRO A 173 -15.65 41.32 1.25
C PRO A 173 -15.91 41.16 2.76
N PRO A 174 -15.79 42.22 3.57
CA PRO A 174 -16.12 42.16 4.98
C PRO A 174 -17.64 42.12 5.15
N GLY A 175 -18.23 40.99 5.54
CA GLY A 175 -19.67 40.97 5.84
C GLY A 175 -20.38 39.65 6.09
N ILE A 176 -19.84 38.48 5.74
CA ILE A 176 -20.59 37.23 5.95
C ILE A 176 -20.28 36.66 7.33
N ARG A 177 -21.20 36.92 8.27
CA ARG A 177 -21.25 36.31 9.58
C ARG A 177 -21.31 34.78 9.46
N HIS A 178 -20.55 34.15 10.36
CA HIS A 178 -20.47 32.72 10.61
C HIS A 178 -21.84 32.02 10.59
N ASP A 179 -22.07 31.17 9.59
CA ASP A 179 -22.85 29.94 9.77
C ASP A 179 -21.88 28.77 9.72
N PHE A 180 -21.42 28.38 10.91
CA PHE A 180 -20.42 27.31 11.10
C PHE A 180 -20.98 25.90 10.83
N SER A 181 -22.26 25.78 10.40
CA SER A 181 -22.96 24.50 10.23
C SER A 181 -23.30 24.14 8.78
N ALA A 182 -23.11 25.01 7.78
CA ALA A 182 -23.57 24.72 6.43
C ALA A 182 -22.70 25.39 5.35
N CYS A 183 -21.42 25.01 5.27
CA CYS A 183 -20.59 25.28 4.10
C CYS A 183 -19.81 24.02 3.71
N SER A 184 -20.56 23.03 3.24
CA SER A 184 -20.04 22.19 2.15
C SER A 184 -19.88 23.12 0.93
N PHE A 185 -18.77 23.83 0.84
CA PHE A 185 -18.38 24.45 -0.44
C PHE A 185 -18.34 23.33 -1.49
N PRO A 186 -19.20 23.34 -2.52
CA PRO A 186 -19.21 22.29 -3.52
C PRO A 186 -17.94 22.43 -4.35
N GLY A 187 -17.03 21.46 -4.25
CA GLY A 187 -16.00 21.23 -5.26
C GLY A 187 -14.54 21.33 -4.84
N TRP A 188 -14.19 21.67 -3.59
CA TRP A 188 -12.78 21.59 -3.18
C TRP A 188 -12.44 20.21 -2.61
N LYS A 189 -11.71 19.42 -3.40
CA LYS A 189 -11.07 18.18 -2.94
C LYS A 189 -9.57 18.47 -2.77
N PRO A 190 -8.99 18.34 -1.56
CA PRO A 190 -7.55 18.47 -1.41
C PRO A 190 -6.87 17.43 -2.29
N SER A 191 -5.97 17.89 -3.16
CA SER A 191 -5.28 17.02 -4.09
C SER A 191 -4.43 16.00 -3.31
N VAL A 192 -4.57 14.72 -3.65
CA VAL A 192 -3.83 13.60 -3.03
C VAL A 192 -2.33 13.87 -3.06
N TYR A 193 -1.84 14.54 -4.11
CA TYR A 193 -0.44 14.94 -4.26
C TYR A 193 0.03 15.93 -3.17
N HIS A 194 -0.84 16.82 -2.68
CA HIS A 194 -0.48 17.74 -1.60
C HIS A 194 -0.39 17.00 -0.26
N VAL A 195 -1.30 16.07 -0.01
CA VAL A 195 -1.26 15.20 1.18
C VAL A 195 0.01 14.35 1.17
N MET A 196 0.33 13.74 0.03
CA MET A 196 1.56 12.97 -0.16
C MET A 196 2.81 13.83 0.09
N LEU A 197 2.84 15.05 -0.44
CA LEU A 197 3.96 15.97 -0.25
C LEU A 197 4.14 16.35 1.22
N ILE A 198 3.05 16.69 1.93
CA ILE A 198 3.13 17.05 3.36
C ILE A 198 3.60 15.87 4.19
N LEU A 199 3.06 14.66 3.96
CA LEU A 199 3.49 13.44 4.64
C LEU A 199 4.94 13.06 4.33
N GLY A 200 5.38 13.26 3.09
CA GLY A 200 6.77 13.05 2.68
C GLY A 200 7.71 14.01 3.38
N LEU A 201 7.37 15.30 3.43
CA LEU A 201 8.16 16.30 4.16
C LEU A 201 8.19 16.02 5.66
N SER A 202 7.07 15.64 6.28
CA SER A 202 7.07 15.28 7.70
C SER A 202 7.94 14.06 7.98
N ALA A 203 7.89 13.03 7.11
CA ALA A 203 8.75 11.85 7.23
C ALA A 203 10.24 12.20 7.14
N ILE A 204 10.61 13.08 6.20
CA ILE A 204 12.00 13.56 6.07
C ILE A 204 12.42 14.33 7.32
N ILE A 205 11.59 15.25 7.81
CA ILE A 205 11.89 16.04 9.02
C ILE A 205 12.07 15.11 10.22
N ILE A 206 11.17 14.15 10.44
CA ILE A 206 11.26 13.18 11.54
C ILE A 206 12.55 12.38 11.44
N SER A 207 12.91 11.88 10.25
CA SER A 207 14.15 11.13 10.03
C SER A 207 15.40 11.98 10.26
N CYS A 208 15.42 13.24 9.84
CA CYS A 208 16.53 14.16 10.11
C CYS A 208 16.68 14.44 11.61
N CYS A 209 15.57 14.71 12.32
CA CYS A 209 15.57 14.92 13.76
C CYS A 209 16.06 13.67 14.52
N ALA A 210 15.60 12.48 14.12
CA ALA A 210 16.04 11.23 14.72
C ALA A 210 17.52 10.96 14.43
N SER A 211 17.99 11.20 13.19
CA SER A 211 19.40 11.04 12.82
C SER A 211 20.34 11.97 13.60
N ALA A 212 19.92 13.21 13.83
CA ALA A 212 20.66 14.16 14.67
C ALA A 212 20.79 13.69 16.14
N MET A 213 19.86 12.88 16.63
CA MET A 213 19.96 12.23 17.94
C MET A 213 20.86 10.99 17.89
N TYR A 214 20.75 10.12 16.88
CA TYR A 214 21.53 8.88 16.80
C TYR A 214 23.02 9.11 16.56
N THR A 215 23.39 10.11 15.75
CA THR A 215 24.79 10.41 15.41
C THR A 215 25.68 10.59 16.65
N PRO A 216 25.37 11.49 17.61
CA PRO A 216 26.21 11.66 18.80
C PRO A 216 26.06 10.51 19.82
N VAL A 217 24.88 9.88 19.93
CA VAL A 217 24.61 8.87 20.97
C VAL A 217 25.17 7.49 20.59
N GLU A 218 24.96 7.07 19.34
CA GLU A 218 25.42 5.78 18.82
C GLU A 218 26.77 5.90 18.10
N GLY A 219 27.30 7.11 17.89
CA GLY A 219 28.60 7.32 17.23
C GLY A 219 28.62 6.86 15.76
N TRP A 220 27.45 6.76 15.12
CA TRP A 220 27.33 6.43 13.71
C TRP A 220 27.54 7.67 12.84
N ALA A 221 27.90 7.49 11.57
CA ALA A 221 27.85 8.60 10.63
C ALA A 221 26.41 9.10 10.45
N TYR A 222 26.23 10.37 10.08
CA TYR A 222 24.89 10.95 9.89
C TYR A 222 24.11 10.26 8.77
N LEU A 223 24.80 9.80 7.72
CA LEU A 223 24.18 9.02 6.64
C LEU A 223 23.74 7.64 7.11
N ASP A 224 24.56 6.94 7.90
CA ASP A 224 24.21 5.64 8.49
C ASP A 224 23.00 5.77 9.43
N SER A 225 22.94 6.86 10.19
CA SER A 225 21.81 7.19 11.05
C SER A 225 20.53 7.48 10.28
N LEU A 226 20.62 8.18 9.13
CA LEU A 226 19.48 8.39 8.23
C LEU A 226 19.03 7.08 7.57
N TYR A 227 19.98 6.25 7.14
CA TYR A 227 19.73 4.92 6.59
C TYR A 227 19.02 4.04 7.62
N PHE A 228 19.50 4.02 8.87
CA PHE A 228 18.84 3.34 9.99
C PHE A 228 17.40 3.82 10.18
N CYS A 229 17.15 5.14 10.15
CA CYS A 229 15.79 5.69 10.27
C CYS A 229 14.90 5.20 9.14
N PHE A 230 15.37 5.22 7.89
CA PHE A 230 14.60 4.72 6.74
C PHE A 230 14.31 3.23 6.86
N VAL A 231 15.33 2.39 7.10
CA VAL A 231 15.20 0.93 7.24
C VAL A 231 14.26 0.54 8.38
N THR A 232 14.32 1.27 9.48
CA THR A 232 13.46 1.03 10.66
C THR A 232 12.03 1.50 10.43
N PHE A 233 11.83 2.73 9.96
CA PHE A 233 10.49 3.31 9.82
C PHE A 233 9.71 2.69 8.65
N SER A 234 10.39 2.22 7.62
CA SER A 234 9.78 1.45 6.51
C SER A 234 9.54 -0.02 6.84
N THR A 235 9.88 -0.45 8.06
CA THR A 235 9.76 -1.84 8.53
C THR A 235 10.50 -2.85 7.64
N ILE A 236 11.60 -2.44 7.02
CA ILE A 236 12.53 -3.36 6.31
C ILE A 236 13.37 -4.12 7.33
N GLY A 237 13.96 -3.39 8.29
CA GLY A 237 14.62 -3.95 9.46
C GLY A 237 15.75 -4.94 9.18
N PHE A 238 16.75 -4.56 8.37
CA PHE A 238 17.90 -5.45 8.08
C PHE A 238 18.67 -5.88 9.33
N GLY A 239 18.75 -5.03 10.35
CA GLY A 239 19.39 -5.34 11.64
C GLY A 239 20.91 -5.21 11.65
N ASP A 240 21.48 -4.67 10.57
CA ASP A 240 22.87 -4.22 10.46
C ASP A 240 23.20 -3.08 11.44
N LEU A 241 22.28 -2.13 11.58
CA LEU A 241 22.31 -1.07 12.57
C LEU A 241 21.11 -1.19 13.50
N VAL A 242 21.36 -1.14 14.81
CA VAL A 242 20.30 -1.23 15.83
C VAL A 242 20.62 -0.32 17.01
N SER A 243 19.65 0.53 17.36
CA SER A 243 19.77 1.48 18.47
C SER A 243 19.63 0.80 19.84
N SER A 244 20.14 1.45 20.89
CA SER A 244 20.01 1.04 22.29
C SER A 244 20.60 -0.34 22.64
N GLN A 245 21.66 -0.79 21.94
CA GLN A 245 22.35 -2.05 22.23
C GLN A 245 23.55 -1.93 23.19
N ARG A 246 24.09 -0.73 23.41
CA ARG A 246 25.25 -0.54 24.31
C ARG A 246 24.86 -0.74 25.77
N ALA A 247 25.80 -1.25 26.57
CA ALA A 247 25.60 -1.49 27.99
C ALA A 247 25.42 -0.17 28.76
N ASP A 248 26.26 0.82 28.46
CA ASP A 248 26.26 2.12 29.13
C ASP A 248 25.88 3.26 28.18
N TYR A 249 24.86 4.03 28.56
CA TYR A 249 24.48 5.30 27.96
C TYR A 249 24.37 6.33 29.08
N GLU A 250 24.88 7.54 28.85
CA GLU A 250 24.93 8.62 29.86
C GLU A 250 23.53 9.02 30.36
N TYR A 251 22.52 8.99 29.49
CA TYR A 251 21.10 9.28 29.81
C TYR A 251 20.17 8.13 29.37
N GLN A 252 20.36 6.96 29.96
CA GLN A 252 19.73 5.70 29.55
C GLN A 252 18.17 5.72 29.45
N PRO A 253 17.39 6.24 30.42
CA PRO A 253 15.93 6.20 30.33
C PRO A 253 15.35 7.21 29.33
N LEU A 254 15.91 8.42 29.28
CA LEU A 254 15.43 9.49 28.39
C LEU A 254 15.67 9.13 26.92
N TYR A 255 16.87 8.61 26.62
CA TYR A 255 17.21 8.16 25.28
C TYR A 255 16.29 7.01 24.82
N ARG A 256 16.03 6.03 25.69
CA ARG A 256 15.13 4.90 25.35
C ARG A 256 13.70 5.36 25.06
N LEU A 257 13.18 6.29 25.87
CA LEU A 257 11.87 6.88 25.63
C LEU A 257 11.85 7.66 24.31
N ALA A 258 12.85 8.50 24.06
CA ALA A 258 12.99 9.26 22.82
C ALA A 258 13.08 8.34 21.59
N ASN A 259 13.91 7.29 21.66
CA ASN A 259 14.04 6.25 20.64
C ASN A 259 12.69 5.57 20.35
N CYS A 260 11.95 5.17 21.40
CA CYS A 260 10.62 4.59 21.26
C CYS A 260 9.64 5.55 20.57
N LEU A 261 9.61 6.82 20.96
CA LEU A 261 8.75 7.84 20.37
C LEU A 261 9.11 8.13 18.90
N PHE A 262 10.41 8.23 18.57
CA PHE A 262 10.86 8.43 17.20
C PHE A 262 10.52 7.24 16.30
N ILE A 263 10.72 6.00 16.77
CA ILE A 263 10.34 4.80 16.03
C ILE A 263 8.83 4.76 15.84
N LEU A 264 8.03 4.98 16.88
CA LEU A 264 6.57 4.98 16.79
C LEU A 264 6.08 6.04 15.79
N MET A 265 6.53 7.29 15.93
CA MET A 265 6.14 8.39 15.06
C MET A 265 6.62 8.18 13.61
N GLY A 266 7.86 7.71 13.43
CA GLY A 266 8.45 7.43 12.13
C GLY A 266 7.71 6.32 11.37
N VAL A 267 7.46 5.18 12.03
CA VAL A 267 6.71 4.05 11.43
C VAL A 267 5.29 4.49 11.08
N CYS A 268 4.60 5.21 11.97
CA CYS A 268 3.26 5.73 11.70
C CYS A 268 3.23 6.67 10.48
N CYS A 269 4.23 7.54 10.34
CA CYS A 269 4.34 8.49 9.24
C CYS A 269 4.63 7.79 7.91
N ILE A 270 5.61 6.88 7.87
CA ILE A 270 5.97 6.12 6.66
C ILE A 270 4.84 5.18 6.24
N TYR A 271 4.18 4.50 7.18
CA TYR A 271 2.99 3.71 6.88
C TYR A 271 1.91 4.53 6.18
N SER A 272 1.65 5.75 6.69
CA SER A 272 0.69 6.66 6.09
C SER A 272 1.12 7.10 4.69
N LEU A 273 2.41 7.38 4.50
CA LEU A 273 2.98 7.74 3.21
C LEU A 273 2.86 6.59 2.19
N PHE A 274 3.20 5.35 2.55
CA PHE A 274 3.07 4.18 1.68
C PHE A 274 1.63 3.93 1.25
N ASN A 275 0.67 4.08 2.15
CA ASN A 275 -0.74 3.98 1.80
C ASN A 275 -1.16 5.04 0.78
N VAL A 276 -0.75 6.31 0.95
CA VAL A 276 -1.06 7.36 -0.03
C VAL A 276 -0.36 7.09 -1.37
N ILE A 277 0.90 6.65 -1.36
CA ILE A 277 1.63 6.26 -2.57
C ILE A 277 0.92 5.10 -3.29
N SER A 278 0.39 4.11 -2.57
CA SER A 278 -0.34 2.98 -3.18
C SER A 278 -1.57 3.45 -4.00
N ILE A 279 -2.24 4.51 -3.52
CA ILE A 279 -3.38 5.12 -4.23
C ILE A 279 -2.90 5.77 -5.53
N VAL A 280 -1.77 6.50 -5.49
CA VAL A 280 -1.18 7.11 -6.68
C VAL A 280 -0.72 6.04 -7.68
N ILE A 281 -0.09 4.96 -7.23
CA ILE A 281 0.28 3.82 -8.08
C ILE A 281 -0.95 3.24 -8.77
N LYS A 282 -2.06 3.04 -8.05
CA LYS A 282 -3.32 2.57 -8.64
C LYS A 282 -3.86 3.51 -9.71
N GLN A 283 -3.76 4.82 -9.50
CA GLN A 283 -4.16 5.83 -10.50
C GLN A 283 -3.29 5.75 -11.76
N VAL A 284 -1.98 5.65 -11.60
CA VAL A 284 -1.02 5.51 -12.71
C VAL A 284 -1.28 4.21 -13.48
N LEU A 285 -1.53 3.09 -12.78
CA LEU A 285 -1.86 1.80 -13.40
C LEU A 285 -3.11 1.87 -14.26
N ASN A 286 -4.17 2.51 -13.74
CA ASN A 286 -5.42 2.70 -14.49
C ASN A 286 -5.21 3.56 -15.73
N TRP A 287 -4.44 4.64 -15.61
CA TRP A 287 -4.09 5.51 -16.74
C TRP A 287 -3.30 4.73 -17.81
N MET A 288 -2.32 3.90 -17.42
CA MET A 288 -1.56 3.08 -18.36
C MET A 288 -2.45 2.08 -19.11
N LEU A 289 -3.37 1.40 -18.44
CA LEU A 289 -4.30 0.47 -19.09
C LEU A 289 -5.24 1.16 -20.08
N GLN A 290 -5.77 2.32 -19.71
CA GLN A 290 -6.62 3.10 -20.62
C GLN A 290 -5.83 3.48 -21.88
N ASN A 291 -4.57 3.87 -21.73
CA ASN A 291 -3.73 4.21 -22.88
C ASN A 291 -3.44 2.99 -23.78
N LEU A 292 -3.17 1.83 -23.18
CA LEU A 292 -2.96 0.57 -23.90
C LEU A 292 -4.21 0.08 -24.64
N CYS A 293 -5.41 0.21 -24.04
CA CYS A 293 -6.69 -0.12 -24.67
C CYS A 293 -7.05 0.84 -25.81
N CYS A 294 -6.83 2.15 -25.65
CA CYS A 294 -7.06 3.15 -26.68
C CYS A 294 -6.13 2.95 -27.91
N GLN A 295 -4.87 2.58 -27.71
CA GLN A 295 -3.98 2.20 -28.82
C GLN A 295 -4.48 0.96 -29.56
N ARG A 296 -4.99 -0.06 -28.86
CA ARG A 296 -5.56 -1.27 -29.46
C ARG A 296 -6.83 -1.00 -30.28
N CYS A 297 -7.69 -0.07 -29.85
CA CYS A 297 -8.86 0.37 -30.61
C CYS A 297 -8.48 1.15 -31.87
N ASN A 298 -7.45 1.99 -31.80
CA ASN A 298 -6.99 2.78 -32.95
C ASN A 298 -6.33 1.91 -34.03
N ILE A 299 -5.58 0.87 -33.63
CA ILE A 299 -4.96 -0.09 -34.56
C ILE A 299 -6.02 -0.94 -35.29
N ARG A 300 -7.10 -1.34 -34.60
CA ARG A 300 -8.22 -2.05 -35.24
C ARG A 300 -9.01 -1.16 -36.21
N SER A 301 -9.14 0.14 -35.93
CA SER A 301 -9.79 1.09 -36.85
C SER A 301 -8.99 1.28 -38.15
N ASN A 302 -7.66 1.21 -38.10
CA ASN A 302 -6.81 1.29 -39.29
C ASN A 302 -6.70 -0.03 -40.09
N SER A 303 -7.27 -1.13 -39.58
CA SER A 303 -7.25 -2.43 -40.25
C SER A 303 -8.46 -2.69 -41.16
N PHE A 304 -9.40 -1.73 -41.27
CA PHE A 304 -10.48 -1.76 -42.25
C PHE A 304 -10.46 -0.50 -43.13
N PRO A 305 -9.75 -0.50 -44.28
CA PRO A 305 -10.08 0.42 -45.35
C PRO A 305 -11.22 -0.22 -46.14
N LEU A 306 -12.43 0.36 -46.14
CA LEU A 306 -13.37 0.37 -47.28
C LEU A 306 -14.72 0.97 -46.86
N GLY A 307 -15.16 1.97 -47.62
CA GLY A 307 -16.60 2.28 -47.72
C GLY A 307 -17.02 3.72 -47.51
N ARG A 308 -16.36 4.68 -48.17
CA ARG A 308 -16.92 6.00 -48.44
C ARG A 308 -18.28 5.83 -49.14
N ARG A 309 -19.41 6.12 -48.48
CA ARG A 309 -20.70 6.32 -49.14
C ARG A 309 -21.39 7.57 -48.60
N ASN A 310 -21.18 8.65 -49.34
CA ASN A 310 -22.06 9.81 -49.39
C ASN A 310 -23.48 9.32 -49.68
N ALA A 311 -24.43 9.57 -48.77
CA ALA A 311 -25.85 9.44 -49.06
C ALA A 311 -26.49 10.83 -48.95
N ILE A 312 -26.63 11.45 -50.12
CA ILE A 312 -27.47 12.62 -50.39
C ILE A 312 -28.93 12.21 -50.13
N ARG A 313 -29.68 13.02 -49.37
CA ARG A 313 -31.14 13.07 -49.47
C ARG A 313 -31.58 14.51 -49.78
N PRO A 314 -32.51 14.72 -50.74
CA PRO A 314 -32.84 16.04 -51.27
C PRO A 314 -34.00 16.71 -50.52
N GLY A 315 -33.88 18.04 -50.37
CA GLY A 315 -34.93 19.01 -50.69
C GLY A 315 -36.12 19.23 -49.73
N SER A 316 -36.11 20.36 -49.02
CA SER A 316 -37.21 21.35 -49.11
C SER A 316 -36.75 22.73 -48.59
N ARG A 317 -37.25 23.77 -49.25
CA ARG A 317 -36.67 25.11 -49.42
C ARG A 317 -36.91 26.09 -48.25
N ILE A 318 -35.90 26.94 -48.01
CA ILE A 318 -35.92 28.42 -47.91
C ILE A 318 -36.99 29.08 -47.02
N ARG A 319 -36.56 29.80 -45.96
CA ARG A 319 -36.65 31.27 -45.90
C ARG A 319 -35.76 31.87 -44.78
N LYS A 320 -34.77 32.69 -45.19
CA LYS A 320 -34.14 33.71 -44.35
C LYS A 320 -35.09 34.92 -44.28
N GLY A 321 -35.30 35.46 -43.07
CA GLY A 321 -36.03 36.71 -42.84
C GLY A 321 -35.54 37.39 -41.56
N ARG A 322 -35.34 38.70 -41.65
CA ARG A 322 -34.59 39.62 -40.76
C ARG A 322 -35.44 40.14 -39.59
N PHE A 323 -34.78 40.43 -38.45
CA PHE A 323 -34.91 41.62 -37.56
C PHE A 323 -36.30 42.12 -37.08
N ARG A 324 -36.57 42.14 -35.75
CA ARG A 324 -36.49 43.33 -34.85
C ARG A 324 -37.04 43.07 -33.43
N ILE A 325 -36.52 43.89 -32.51
CA ILE A 325 -36.70 44.03 -31.06
C ILE A 325 -38.08 44.60 -30.67
N GLY A 326 -38.64 44.16 -29.53
CA GLY A 326 -39.78 44.79 -28.83
C GLY A 326 -40.08 44.11 -27.47
N ARG A 327 -40.43 44.91 -26.46
CA ARG A 327 -40.43 44.69 -24.99
C ARG A 327 -41.65 43.90 -24.40
N PRO A 328 -41.65 43.56 -23.07
CA PRO A 328 -42.57 42.65 -22.35
C PRO A 328 -43.83 43.42 -21.80
N PRO A 329 -44.80 42.89 -20.99
CA PRO A 329 -44.66 41.97 -19.83
C PRO A 329 -45.81 40.97 -19.48
N ASP A 330 -45.52 40.20 -18.42
CA ASP A 330 -46.39 39.64 -17.36
C ASP A 330 -47.22 38.34 -17.47
N SER A 331 -47.24 37.71 -16.29
CA SER A 331 -48.13 36.68 -15.70
C SER A 331 -47.75 35.21 -15.92
N GLY A 332 -47.63 34.51 -14.78
CA GLY A 332 -47.07 33.17 -14.65
C GLY A 332 -48.10 32.05 -14.67
N ASP A 333 -47.58 30.83 -14.70
CA ASP A 333 -48.19 29.68 -14.05
C ASP A 333 -47.13 28.58 -13.83
N SER A 334 -47.34 27.84 -12.75
CA SER A 334 -46.53 26.78 -12.19
C SER A 334 -46.91 25.40 -12.74
N GLY A 335 -45.93 24.54 -13.05
CA GLY A 335 -46.16 23.12 -13.32
C GLY A 335 -44.88 22.37 -13.75
N PRO A 336 -44.55 21.20 -13.17
CA PRO A 336 -43.26 20.54 -13.36
C PRO A 336 -43.28 19.59 -14.56
N CYS A 337 -42.29 19.69 -15.44
CA CYS A 337 -42.09 18.74 -16.54
C CYS A 337 -40.65 18.23 -16.53
N ASP A 338 -40.50 16.97 -16.11
CA ASP A 338 -39.34 16.13 -16.34
C ASP A 338 -39.22 15.83 -17.85
N SER A 339 -38.07 16.16 -18.44
CA SER A 339 -37.69 15.66 -19.77
C SER A 339 -36.17 15.64 -19.91
N ASP A 340 -35.55 14.53 -19.48
CA ASP A 340 -34.17 14.19 -19.79
C ASP A 340 -34.11 13.43 -21.12
N THR A 341 -33.73 14.13 -22.21
CA THR A 341 -33.20 13.47 -23.41
C THR A 341 -32.09 14.30 -24.07
N GLU A 342 -30.87 13.74 -23.94
CA GLU A 342 -29.72 13.77 -24.85
C GLU A 342 -28.95 15.07 -25.19
N GLY A 343 -27.63 14.99 -24.99
CA GLY A 343 -26.68 15.93 -25.58
C GLY A 343 -25.24 15.66 -25.16
N GLY A 344 -24.65 14.58 -25.67
CA GLY A 344 -23.26 14.21 -25.43
C GLY A 344 -22.26 15.29 -25.85
N GLY A 345 -21.75 16.02 -24.87
CA GLY A 345 -20.54 16.83 -24.97
C GLY A 345 -19.39 16.13 -24.26
N ARG A 346 -18.48 15.53 -25.02
CA ARG A 346 -17.18 15.05 -24.50
C ARG A 346 -16.46 16.20 -23.82
N ARG A 347 -16.44 16.22 -22.48
CA ARG A 347 -15.51 17.01 -21.67
C ARG A 347 -14.59 16.08 -20.90
N LEU A 348 -13.38 15.91 -21.43
CA LEU A 348 -12.21 15.42 -20.72
C LEU A 348 -11.76 16.51 -19.73
N SER A 349 -12.06 16.35 -18.43
CA SER A 349 -11.26 16.92 -17.34
C SER A 349 -11.84 16.58 -15.97
N GLY A 350 -11.02 15.96 -15.13
CA GLY A 350 -11.06 16.19 -13.69
C GLY A 350 -12.21 15.55 -12.92
N GLU A 351 -12.33 14.22 -12.98
CA GLU A 351 -13.07 13.49 -11.95
C GLU A 351 -12.22 13.49 -10.66
N MET A 352 -12.36 14.56 -9.87
CA MET A 352 -11.74 14.65 -8.56
C MET A 352 -12.38 13.60 -7.65
N ILE A 353 -11.59 12.78 -6.97
CA ILE A 353 -12.08 11.72 -6.07
C ILE A 353 -12.63 12.33 -4.79
N SER A 354 -13.86 11.97 -4.41
CA SER A 354 -14.48 12.43 -3.17
C SER A 354 -13.87 11.75 -1.96
N MET A 355 -13.63 12.50 -0.88
CA MET A 355 -13.20 11.95 0.41
C MET A 355 -14.27 10.99 1.00
N LYS A 356 -15.54 11.16 0.58
CA LYS A 356 -16.61 10.20 0.82
C LYS A 356 -16.38 8.87 0.09
N ASP A 357 -15.80 8.88 -1.12
CA ASP A 357 -15.49 7.64 -1.86
C ASP A 357 -14.23 6.94 -1.29
N LEU A 358 -13.29 7.69 -0.70
CA LEU A 358 -12.12 7.12 -0.02
C LEU A 358 -12.51 6.41 1.29
N THR A 359 -13.36 7.04 2.10
CA THR A 359 -13.89 6.44 3.33
C THR A 359 -14.94 5.37 3.03
N ALA A 360 -15.75 5.55 1.99
CA ALA A 360 -16.67 4.51 1.52
C ALA A 360 -15.93 3.33 0.92
N SER A 361 -14.85 3.48 0.16
CA SER A 361 -14.09 2.35 -0.41
C SER A 361 -13.48 1.47 0.69
N ASN A 362 -12.93 2.07 1.75
CA ASN A 362 -12.41 1.33 2.91
C ASN A 362 -13.53 0.74 3.78
N LYS A 363 -14.62 1.49 4.03
CA LYS A 363 -15.78 0.98 4.77
C LYS A 363 -16.58 -0.07 4.00
N VAL A 364 -16.66 0.03 2.68
CA VAL A 364 -17.32 -0.93 1.77
C VAL A 364 -16.46 -2.17 1.61
N SER A 365 -15.13 -2.06 1.54
CA SER A 365 -14.26 -3.25 1.55
C SER A 365 -14.31 -3.97 2.90
N LEU A 366 -14.31 -3.23 4.02
CA LEU A 366 -14.50 -3.81 5.35
C LEU A 366 -15.90 -4.40 5.52
N ALA A 367 -16.95 -3.71 5.07
CA ALA A 367 -18.33 -4.19 5.15
C ALA A 367 -18.58 -5.37 4.20
N LEU A 368 -17.94 -5.42 3.03
CA LEU A 368 -17.99 -6.56 2.11
C LEU A 368 -17.20 -7.74 2.67
N MET A 369 -16.03 -7.52 3.26
CA MET A 369 -15.28 -8.59 3.94
C MET A 369 -16.03 -9.11 5.17
N GLN A 370 -16.60 -8.21 5.99
CA GLN A 370 -17.43 -8.60 7.14
C GLN A 370 -18.72 -9.28 6.70
N LYS A 371 -19.34 -8.82 5.61
CA LYS A 371 -20.53 -9.45 5.01
C LYS A 371 -20.18 -10.82 4.44
N GLN A 372 -19.10 -10.97 3.68
CA GLN A 372 -18.65 -12.26 3.15
C GLN A 372 -18.22 -13.23 4.25
N LEU A 373 -17.58 -12.74 5.32
CA LEU A 373 -17.27 -13.54 6.51
C LEU A 373 -18.56 -13.93 7.25
N SER A 374 -19.53 -13.02 7.39
CA SER A 374 -20.84 -13.31 8.01
C SER A 374 -21.67 -14.28 7.17
N GLU A 375 -21.65 -14.17 5.84
CA GLU A 375 -22.38 -15.04 4.90
C GLU A 375 -21.71 -16.41 4.79
N SER A 376 -20.37 -16.47 4.93
CA SER A 376 -19.61 -17.72 5.01
C SER A 376 -19.76 -18.40 6.38
N ALA A 377 -19.92 -17.64 7.47
CA ALA A 377 -20.13 -18.16 8.82
C ALA A 377 -21.59 -18.60 9.06
N ASN A 378 -22.56 -17.89 8.51
CA ASN A 378 -23.99 -18.18 8.71
C ASN A 378 -24.65 -19.02 7.61
N GLY A 379 -23.88 -19.53 6.64
CA GLY A 379 -24.33 -20.49 5.62
C GLY A 379 -25.76 -20.28 5.12
N TYR A 380 -25.96 -19.47 4.08
CA TYR A 380 -27.21 -19.29 3.31
C TYR A 380 -28.54 -19.56 4.04
N PRO A 381 -29.33 -18.54 4.44
CA PRO A 381 -30.70 -18.79 4.85
C PRO A 381 -31.50 -19.26 3.62
N ARG A 382 -31.87 -20.55 3.62
CA ARG A 382 -32.86 -21.09 2.68
C ARG A 382 -34.21 -20.42 2.93
N THR A 383 -34.61 -19.53 2.04
CA THR A 383 -36.02 -19.15 1.90
C THR A 383 -36.79 -20.34 1.36
N VAL A 384 -37.66 -20.88 2.21
CA VAL A 384 -38.63 -21.92 1.89
C VAL A 384 -39.73 -21.31 1.02
N CYS A 385 -39.86 -21.75 -0.22
CA CYS A 385 -41.15 -21.82 -0.93
C CYS A 385 -41.07 -22.92 -2.01
N GLY A 386 -42.09 -23.77 -2.05
CA GLY A 386 -42.02 -25.13 -2.58
C GLY A 386 -42.04 -25.30 -4.10
N GLY A 387 -41.61 -26.49 -4.52
CA GLY A 387 -42.12 -27.19 -5.71
C GLY A 387 -41.26 -27.16 -6.98
N SER A 388 -40.25 -28.04 -7.07
CA SER A 388 -40.09 -29.00 -8.18
C SER A 388 -38.73 -29.71 -8.09
N ARG A 389 -38.79 -31.04 -8.20
CA ARG A 389 -37.63 -31.96 -8.26
C ARG A 389 -36.73 -31.60 -9.43
N HIS A 390 -35.44 -31.37 -9.19
CA HIS A 390 -34.32 -31.94 -9.95
C HIS A 390 -33.01 -31.79 -9.15
N ASN A 391 -32.36 -32.92 -8.85
CA ASN A 391 -31.08 -33.01 -8.14
C ASN A 391 -29.95 -32.52 -9.04
N GLY A 392 -29.13 -31.60 -8.54
CA GLY A 392 -27.84 -31.25 -9.12
C GLY A 392 -27.05 -30.36 -8.18
N PHE A 393 -25.78 -30.70 -7.97
CA PHE A 393 -24.77 -30.04 -7.11
C PHE A 393 -24.65 -30.55 -5.66
N SER A 394 -24.23 -31.81 -5.54
CA SER A 394 -23.21 -32.18 -4.56
C SER A 394 -21.85 -32.03 -5.24
N GLY A 395 -21.06 -31.04 -4.81
CA GLY A 395 -19.76 -30.72 -5.40
C GLY A 395 -18.87 -30.04 -4.38
N GLY A 396 -18.55 -30.74 -3.29
CA GLY A 396 -17.54 -30.28 -2.35
C GLY A 396 -16.16 -30.31 -3.02
N VAL A 397 -15.49 -29.17 -3.05
CA VAL A 397 -14.13 -29.03 -3.62
C VAL A 397 -13.12 -29.13 -2.49
N GLY A 398 -12.22 -30.12 -2.55
CA GLY A 398 -11.07 -30.23 -1.64
C GLY A 398 -10.79 -31.68 -1.19
N ALA A 399 -9.63 -31.87 -0.54
CA ALA A 399 -9.13 -33.17 -0.05
C ALA A 399 -10.11 -33.90 0.90
N LEU A 400 -11.04 -33.17 1.54
CA LEU A 400 -12.11 -33.75 2.36
C LEU A 400 -13.21 -34.44 1.55
N GLY A 401 -13.46 -34.02 0.29
CA GLY A 401 -14.43 -34.68 -0.59
C GLY A 401 -13.99 -36.07 -1.04
N ILE A 402 -12.67 -36.31 -1.07
CA ILE A 402 -12.08 -37.58 -1.50
C ILE A 402 -12.20 -38.65 -0.40
N MET A 403 -12.15 -38.27 0.88
CA MET A 403 -12.34 -39.19 2.01
C MET A 403 -13.77 -39.72 2.11
N ASN A 404 -14.77 -38.90 1.79
CA ASN A 404 -16.18 -39.29 1.93
C ASN A 404 -16.60 -40.35 0.89
N ASN A 405 -16.02 -40.33 -0.32
CA ASN A 405 -16.28 -41.35 -1.33
C ASN A 405 -15.66 -42.72 -0.99
N ARG A 406 -14.52 -42.75 -0.27
CA ARG A 406 -13.87 -44.00 0.16
C ARG A 406 -14.59 -44.68 1.33
N LEU A 407 -15.26 -43.91 2.20
CA LEU A 407 -16.10 -44.45 3.28
C LEU A 407 -17.44 -44.97 2.77
N ALA A 408 -17.97 -44.42 1.67
CA ALA A 408 -19.19 -44.91 1.03
C ALA A 408 -18.98 -46.21 0.21
N GLU A 409 -17.80 -46.41 -0.38
CA GLU A 409 -17.47 -47.65 -1.10
C GLU A 409 -17.32 -48.86 -0.17
N THR A 410 -16.94 -48.66 1.10
CA THR A 410 -16.74 -49.75 2.07
C THR A 410 -18.01 -50.13 2.83
N SER A 411 -19.04 -49.28 2.89
CA SER A 411 -20.31 -49.58 3.53
C SER A 411 -21.31 -50.34 2.66
N ASN A 412 -21.09 -50.41 1.34
CA ASN A 412 -21.96 -51.13 0.38
C ASN A 412 -21.51 -52.57 0.07
N SER A 413 -20.58 -53.14 0.86
CA SER A 413 -20.11 -54.53 0.72
C SER A 413 -20.36 -55.41 1.95
N ARG A 414 -21.42 -55.14 2.72
CA ARG A 414 -21.93 -56.04 3.76
C ARG A 414 -23.43 -56.21 3.71
#